data_AF-A0A6N7V4Y8-F1
#
_entry.id   AF-A0A6N7V4Y8-F1
#
_cell.length_a   1.000
_cell.length_b   1.000
_cell.length_c   1.000
_cell.angle_alpha   90.00
_cell.angle_beta   90.00
_cell.angle_gamma   90.00
#
_symmetry.space_group_name_H-M   'P 1'
#
loop_
_entity.id
_entity.type
_entity.pdbx_description
1 polymer ?
#
loop_
_entity_poly.entity_id
_entity_poly.type
_entity_poly.pdbx_seq_one_letter_code
_entity_poly.pdbx_strand_id
1 'polypeptide(L)' 'MYQTGLDCLSGFAIEPHFRRSKVQLQSIEKEKSEKQIPVYGIYEEGGMIIDSSIKCFGKIEKFE' A
#
# COMPACT_ATOMS: atom_id res chain seq x y z
N MET A 1 -16.31 -6.97 -3.59
CA MET A 1 -16.59 -6.21 -2.36
C MET A 1 -15.27 -6.08 -1.62
N TYR A 2 -14.86 -4.87 -1.19
CA TYR A 2 -13.70 -4.74 -0.32
C TYR A 2 -14.01 -5.38 1.03
N GLN A 3 -13.01 -6.02 1.64
CA GLN A 3 -13.13 -6.48 3.02
C GLN A 3 -12.55 -5.41 3.94
N THR A 4 -13.21 -5.21 5.08
CA THR A 4 -12.70 -4.33 6.13
C THR A 4 -11.50 -5.00 6.79
N GLY A 5 -10.37 -4.29 6.84
CA GLY A 5 -9.21 -4.73 7.60
C GLY A 5 -9.42 -4.60 9.11
N LEU A 6 -8.36 -4.84 9.88
CA LEU A 6 -8.39 -4.73 11.35
C LEU A 6 -8.42 -3.28 11.87
N ASP A 7 -8.22 -2.29 11.00
CA ASP A 7 -8.18 -0.86 11.34
C ASP A 7 -7.14 -0.50 12.42
N CYS A 8 -6.03 -1.23 12.48
CA CYS A 8 -4.94 -0.97 13.44
C CYS A 8 -4.16 0.32 13.13
N LEU A 9 -4.11 0.72 11.86
CA LEU A 9 -3.43 1.92 11.36
C LEU A 9 -4.28 2.53 10.24
N SER A 10 -4.27 3.85 10.13
CA SER A 10 -5.04 4.60 9.13
C SER A 10 -4.16 5.62 8.39
N GLY A 11 -4.67 6.17 7.28
CA GLY A 11 -4.00 7.18 6.47
C GLY A 11 -3.15 6.65 5.31
N PHE A 12 -3.08 5.33 5.11
CA PHE A 12 -2.47 4.69 3.96
C PHE A 12 -3.01 3.28 3.75
N ALA A 13 -2.78 2.72 2.57
CA ALA A 13 -2.96 1.30 2.28
C ALA A 13 -1.63 0.67 1.84
N ILE A 14 -1.56 -0.66 1.85
CA ILE A 14 -0.40 -1.42 1.38
C ILE A 14 -0.82 -2.49 0.38
N GLU A 15 0.04 -2.76 -0.60
CA GLU A 15 -0.05 -3.88 -1.52
C GLU A 15 1.25 -4.71 -1.36
N PRO A 16 1.24 -5.79 -0.56
CA PRO A 16 2.41 -6.63 -0.35
C PRO A 16 2.71 -7.50 -1.58
N HIS A 17 3.92 -8.03 -1.67
CA HIS A 17 4.38 -8.83 -2.83
C HIS A 17 4.12 -8.11 -4.16
N PHE A 18 4.36 -6.81 -4.19
CA PHE A 18 4.07 -5.98 -5.35
C PHE A 18 4.97 -6.36 -6.52
N ARG A 19 4.34 -6.69 -7.66
CA ARG A 19 5.05 -7.10 -8.88
C ARG A 19 4.56 -6.34 -10.12
N ARG A 20 3.85 -5.22 -9.91
CA ARG A 20 3.23 -4.41 -10.98
C ARG A 20 2.31 -5.22 -11.90
N SER A 21 1.66 -6.26 -11.39
CA SER A 21 0.68 -6.99 -12.18
C SER A 21 -0.51 -6.10 -12.51
N LYS A 22 -1.18 -6.36 -13.64
CA LYS A 22 -2.36 -5.60 -14.06
C LYS A 22 -3.44 -5.53 -12.97
N VAL A 23 -3.65 -6.63 -12.25
CA VAL A 23 -4.64 -6.73 -11.16
C VAL A 23 -4.27 -5.82 -10.00
N GLN A 24 -2.99 -5.82 -9.57
CA GLN A 24 -2.52 -4.95 -8.50
C GLN A 24 -2.66 -3.47 -8.86
N LEU A 25 -2.26 -3.09 -10.08
CA LEU A 25 -2.40 -1.71 -10.54
C LEU A 25 -3.87 -1.25 -10.59
N GLN A 26 -4.78 -2.11 -11.04
CA GLN A 26 -6.21 -1.81 -11.03
C GLN A 26 -6.77 -1.67 -9.60
N SER A 27 -6.32 -2.52 -8.67
CA SER A 27 -6.70 -2.45 -7.26
C SER A 27 -6.22 -1.13 -6.62
N ILE A 28 -4.96 -0.76 -6.88
CA ILE A 28 -4.35 0.48 -6.39
C ILE A 28 -5.10 1.70 -6.93
N GLU A 29 -5.35 1.79 -8.24
CA GLU A 29 -6.09 2.90 -8.83
C GLU A 29 -7.50 3.04 -8.26
N LYS A 30 -8.16 1.91 -7.98
CA LYS A 30 -9.46 1.91 -7.34
C LYS A 30 -9.39 2.43 -5.90
N GLU A 31 -8.44 1.96 -5.11
CA GLU A 31 -8.26 2.39 -3.72
C GLU A 31 -7.97 3.90 -3.64
N LYS A 32 -7.11 4.41 -4.52
CA LYS A 32 -6.78 5.83 -4.62
C LYS A 32 -7.99 6.69 -4.97
N SER A 33 -8.76 6.26 -5.98
CA SER A 33 -9.93 7.03 -6.43
C SER A 33 -11.06 7.05 -5.40
N GLU A 34 -11.26 5.95 -4.65
CA GLU A 34 -12.33 5.87 -3.65
C GLU A 34 -11.95 6.51 -2.32
N LYS A 35 -10.72 6.32 -1.84
CA LYS A 35 -10.32 6.73 -0.48
C LYS A 35 -9.37 7.92 -0.42
N GLN A 36 -8.75 8.30 -1.53
CA GLN A 36 -7.81 9.42 -1.61
C GLN A 36 -6.67 9.31 -0.57
N ILE A 37 -6.21 8.09 -0.32
CA ILE A 37 -5.06 7.78 0.54
C ILE A 37 -3.92 7.18 -0.28
N PRO A 38 -2.66 7.40 0.12
CA PRO A 38 -1.53 6.79 -0.57
C PRO A 38 -1.55 5.27 -0.40
N VAL A 39 -1.11 4.57 -1.45
CA VAL A 39 -0.90 3.11 -1.43
C VAL A 39 0.58 2.81 -1.57
N TYR A 40 1.13 1.99 -0.68
CA TYR A 40 2.51 1.53 -0.75
C TYR A 40 2.57 0.12 -1.35
N GLY A 41 3.08 0.02 -2.57
CA GLY A 41 3.46 -1.25 -3.19
C GLY A 41 4.80 -1.73 -2.64
N ILE A 42 4.78 -2.82 -1.86
CA ILE A 42 5.96 -3.36 -1.19
C ILE A 42 6.45 -4.58 -1.98
N TYR A 43 7.62 -4.48 -2.61
CA TYR A 43 8.25 -5.60 -3.32
C TYR A 43 8.80 -6.62 -2.31
N GLU A 44 9.20 -7.82 -2.77
CA GLU A 44 9.68 -8.92 -1.90
C GLU A 44 10.86 -8.49 -1.00
N GLU A 45 11.76 -7.65 -1.51
CA GLU A 45 12.91 -7.11 -0.82
C GLU A 45 12.65 -5.76 -0.11
N GLY A 46 11.39 -5.36 0.04
CA GLY A 46 10.98 -4.11 0.67
C GLY A 46 10.27 -4.30 2.01
N GLY A 47 10.17 -3.22 2.78
CA GLY A 47 9.37 -3.23 4.00
C GLY A 47 9.15 -1.86 4.62
N MET A 48 8.19 -1.79 5.53
CA MET A 48 7.82 -0.56 6.23
C MET A 48 7.86 -0.81 7.75
N ILE A 49 8.48 0.12 8.48
CA ILE A 49 8.42 0.20 9.94
C ILE A 49 7.57 1.42 10.29
N ILE A 50 6.56 1.22 11.13
CA ILE A 50 5.69 2.28 11.63
C ILE A 50 5.94 2.44 13.13
N ASP A 51 6.48 3.59 13.51
CA ASP A 51 6.64 4.01 14.91
C ASP A 51 5.95 5.38 15.14
N SER A 52 6.71 6.39 15.57
CA SER A 52 6.40 7.81 15.43
C SER A 52 6.29 8.31 13.98
N SER A 53 6.92 7.61 13.03
CA SER A 53 6.86 7.92 11.61
C SER A 53 6.89 6.66 10.74
N ILE A 54 6.55 6.82 9.46
CA ILE A 54 6.66 5.76 8.47
C ILE A 54 8.10 5.74 7.93
N LYS A 55 8.80 4.63 8.13
CA LYS A 55 10.14 4.39 7.60
C LYS A 55 10.08 3.27 6.57
N CYS A 56 10.30 3.61 5.31
CA CYS A 56 10.41 2.65 4.21
C CYS A 56 11.86 2.18 4.06
N PHE A 57 12.07 0.89 3.81
CA PHE A 57 13.37 0.31 3.50
C PHE A 57 13.25 -0.70 2.35
N GLY A 58 14.38 -0.97 1.68
CA GLY A 58 14.39 -1.82 0.48
C GLY A 58 13.59 -1.20 -0.67
N LYS A 59 12.97 -2.04 -1.50
CA LYS A 59 12.26 -1.59 -2.70
C LYS A 59 10.77 -1.38 -2.43
N ILE A 60 10.33 -0.13 -2.53
CA ILE A 60 8.94 0.30 -2.35
C ILE A 60 8.56 1.27 -3.46
N GLU A 61 7.31 1.21 -3.90
CA GLU A 61 6.70 2.20 -4.78
C GLU A 61 5.48 2.83 -4.10
N LYS A 62 5.48 4.16 -3.99
CA LYS A 62 4.37 4.90 -3.40
C LYS A 62 3.48 5.44 -4.53
N PHE A 63 2.19 5.17 -4.44
CA PHE A 63 1.17 5.70 -5.33
C PHE A 63 0.36 6.76 -4.58
N GLU A 64 0.39 8.00 -5.08
CA GLU A 64 -0.35 9.16 -4.57
C GLU A 64 -1.58 9.47 -5.42
#